data_AF-A0A376BA50-F1
#
_entry.id   AF-A0A376BA50-F1
#
_cell.length_a   1.000
_cell.length_b   1.000
_cell.length_c   1.000
_cell.angle_alpha   90.00
_cell.angle_beta   90.00
_cell.angle_gamma   90.00
#
_symmetry.space_group_name_H-M   'P 1'
#
loop_
_entity.id
_entity.type
_entity.pdbx_description
1 polymer ?
#
loop_
_entity_poly.entity_id
_entity_poly.type
_entity_poly.pdbx_seq_one_letter_code
_entity_poly.pdbx_strand_id
1 'polypeptide(L)'
;MARSQSSDIDGCIQWAKDNGSTIPDFYEFKKTPGFGVSCFSAANTTTSQQGTPPSIKVPRKLLITNDVAKEYFQIADNLNNYPNNTLIKSFLCVFKFGNVDAARNNFFSPYINVLPDTLTTSLTWSDEQLEMCKGTDLYLKTKRLRNKIQEEYEKYCVPLFNNRSECKPCITDYLWAHSIITSRGFPSILLNDKRNSENAFLLPIIDFFNHKADTKTKWTPVVDTNNEVIEIEFSTLEKYPKPNLEIFNNYGMEKSNEDLIINYGFLLEDNKYDSISLNLKLGDEEAIEIARKMPYNIKFDDVLGDAVRFDIKRSVVFPVEVLKFFSYICKLRSENYLTLRSTFEGLDQLAGILSGKIAFFKRKDGVRSNGLTGRDDLIIRIIKLYKTTQRKLFQNNLDIVEHYQKQLMDMKKNQMISFKQVFKRDKIFANALLLAFGCENYESLGAKKILNHCLMLWLIRLKNCYDKGEEFDWCPFFIIEKILVIDNNISIEREDIEEYGPVYKSLFPKLSRDVPDVFNVGNWGIRQFIVAAEVVDKLCWTRGVNNETYIMEQVPYNIV
;
A
#
# COMPACT_ATOMS: atom_id res chain seq x y z
N MET A 1 32.86 11.50 -34.55
CA MET A 1 32.41 12.90 -34.45
C MET A 1 31.11 12.92 -33.67
N ALA A 2 31.07 13.58 -32.51
CA ALA A 2 29.83 13.71 -31.75
C ALA A 2 28.90 14.68 -32.51
N ARG A 3 27.81 14.16 -33.11
CA ARG A 3 26.71 15.01 -33.62
C ARG A 3 26.19 15.84 -32.44
N SER A 4 25.92 17.13 -32.67
CA SER A 4 25.38 17.98 -31.59
C SER A 4 23.94 17.55 -31.32
N GLN A 5 23.61 17.16 -30.10
CA GLN A 5 22.37 16.44 -29.77
C GLN A 5 21.06 17.24 -30.00
N SER A 6 21.14 18.56 -30.20
CA SER A 6 20.03 19.38 -30.71
C SER A 6 19.63 18.96 -32.13
N SER A 7 20.63 18.61 -32.97
CA SER A 7 20.40 18.22 -34.36
C SER A 7 19.58 16.95 -34.51
N ASP A 8 19.61 16.06 -33.50
CA ASP A 8 18.87 14.79 -33.55
C ASP A 8 17.37 15.01 -33.27
N ILE A 9 17.01 15.92 -32.36
CA ILE A 9 15.60 16.31 -32.11
C ILE A 9 15.04 17.03 -33.33
N ASP A 10 15.77 18.02 -33.84
CA ASP A 10 15.35 18.77 -35.03
C ASP A 10 15.21 17.84 -36.24
N GLY A 11 16.13 16.88 -36.40
CA GLY A 11 16.05 15.83 -37.42
C GLY A 11 14.82 14.92 -37.25
N CYS A 12 14.44 14.56 -36.03
CA CYS A 12 13.22 13.81 -35.75
C CYS A 12 11.95 14.60 -36.11
N ILE A 13 11.89 15.88 -35.74
CA ILE A 13 10.75 16.76 -36.06
C ILE A 13 10.63 16.93 -37.57
N GLN A 14 11.77 17.19 -38.25
CA GLN A 14 11.80 17.33 -39.69
C GLN A 14 11.36 16.03 -40.39
N TRP A 15 11.87 14.88 -39.95
CA TRP A 15 11.43 13.58 -40.45
C TRP A 15 9.92 13.38 -40.32
N ALA A 16 9.33 13.76 -39.18
CA ALA A 16 7.89 13.67 -38.97
C ALA A 16 7.11 14.61 -39.92
N LYS A 17 7.58 15.85 -40.11
CA LYS A 17 7.00 16.84 -41.05
C LYS A 17 7.10 16.37 -42.50
N ASP A 18 8.27 15.88 -42.93
CA ASP A 18 8.51 15.32 -44.27
C ASP A 18 7.61 14.12 -44.58
N ASN A 19 7.15 13.45 -43.53
CA ASN A 19 6.23 12.33 -43.62
C ASN A 19 4.78 12.70 -43.34
N GLY A 20 4.41 13.97 -43.42
CA GLY A 20 3.01 14.43 -43.39
C GLY A 20 2.47 14.78 -42.01
N SER A 21 3.31 14.83 -40.97
CA SER A 21 2.86 15.37 -39.68
C SER A 21 2.68 16.88 -39.75
N THR A 22 1.60 17.37 -39.15
CA THR A 22 1.41 18.80 -38.92
C THR A 22 1.87 19.12 -37.50
N ILE A 23 3.01 19.80 -37.38
CA ILE A 23 3.59 20.22 -36.09
C ILE A 23 3.72 21.74 -36.11
N PRO A 24 2.78 22.48 -35.48
CA PRO A 24 2.81 23.94 -35.42
C PRO A 24 4.07 24.46 -34.72
N ASP A 25 4.58 25.61 -35.18
CA ASP A 25 5.78 26.25 -34.59
C ASP A 25 5.57 26.71 -33.14
N PHE A 26 4.34 26.64 -32.64
CA PHE A 26 4.00 26.83 -31.22
C PHE A 26 4.67 25.79 -30.31
N TYR A 27 4.98 24.59 -30.81
CA TYR A 27 5.55 23.49 -30.02
C TYR A 27 7.06 23.39 -30.24
N GLU A 28 7.83 23.69 -29.19
CA GLU A 28 9.28 23.52 -29.16
C GLU A 28 9.65 22.29 -28.33
N PHE A 29 10.52 21.42 -28.86
CA PHE A 29 10.94 20.20 -28.16
C PHE A 29 12.40 20.33 -27.71
N LYS A 30 12.65 20.02 -26.45
CA LYS A 30 13.98 20.18 -25.82
C LYS A 30 14.26 19.01 -24.90
N LYS A 31 15.54 18.65 -24.72
CA LYS A 31 15.91 17.68 -23.68
C LYS A 31 15.75 18.30 -22.30
N THR A 32 15.09 17.57 -21.41
CA THR A 32 14.95 17.88 -20.00
C THR A 32 15.66 16.81 -19.17
N PRO A 33 16.55 17.19 -18.23
CA PRO A 33 17.21 16.23 -17.36
C PRO A 33 16.21 15.31 -16.65
N GLY A 34 16.40 14.00 -16.78
CA GLY A 34 15.54 12.98 -16.15
C GLY A 34 14.26 12.61 -16.90
N PHE A 35 13.83 13.41 -17.89
CA PHE A 35 12.56 13.18 -18.63
C PHE A 35 12.76 12.87 -20.14
N GLY A 36 14.00 12.96 -20.63
CA GLY A 36 14.27 12.78 -22.06
C GLY A 36 13.89 14.03 -22.84
N VAL A 37 13.07 13.91 -23.88
CA VAL A 37 12.54 15.06 -24.61
C VAL A 37 11.21 15.48 -24.01
N SER A 38 11.02 16.81 -23.87
CA SER A 38 9.82 17.45 -23.36
C SER A 38 9.36 18.55 -24.31
N CYS A 39 8.06 18.87 -24.28
CA CYS A 39 7.45 19.87 -25.14
C CYS A 39 7.19 21.18 -24.36
N PHE A 40 7.54 22.31 -24.96
CA PHE A 40 7.35 23.65 -24.42
C PHE A 40 6.64 24.55 -25.43
N SER A 41 5.90 25.53 -24.95
CA SER A 41 5.37 26.60 -25.78
C SER A 41 6.50 27.50 -26.30
N ALA A 42 6.42 27.88 -27.56
CA ALA A 42 7.45 28.67 -28.23
C ALA A 42 7.74 30.02 -27.57
N ALA A 43 8.98 30.49 -27.68
CA ALA A 43 9.41 31.74 -27.05
C ALA A 43 8.69 32.99 -27.59
N ASN A 44 8.22 32.94 -28.85
CA ASN A 44 7.51 34.01 -29.53
C ASN A 44 5.97 33.93 -29.36
N THR A 45 5.46 33.06 -28.49
CA THR A 45 4.02 32.93 -28.25
C THR A 45 3.44 34.22 -27.65
N THR A 46 2.66 34.98 -28.39
CA THR A 46 1.92 36.13 -27.82
C THR A 46 0.79 35.66 -26.92
N THR A 47 0.79 36.11 -25.65
CA THR A 47 -0.22 35.82 -24.62
C THR A 47 -1.63 36.34 -24.93
N SER A 48 -1.81 37.04 -26.05
CA SER A 48 -3.08 37.64 -26.48
C SER A 48 -3.93 36.74 -27.39
N GLN A 49 -3.48 35.52 -27.74
CA GLN A 49 -4.28 34.59 -28.54
C GLN A 49 -5.44 34.01 -27.69
N GLN A 50 -6.68 34.25 -28.13
CA GLN A 50 -7.87 33.64 -27.54
C GLN A 50 -8.03 32.21 -28.07
N GLY A 51 -8.47 31.29 -27.20
CA GLY A 51 -8.75 29.90 -27.56
C GLY A 51 -7.76 28.89 -26.98
N THR A 52 -7.61 27.76 -27.68
CA THR A 52 -6.69 26.67 -27.35
C THR A 52 -5.55 26.62 -28.35
N PRO A 53 -4.35 26.15 -27.95
CA PRO A 53 -3.23 25.94 -28.88
C PRO A 53 -3.59 25.07 -30.10
N PRO A 54 -2.91 25.28 -31.25
CA PRO A 54 -3.18 24.52 -32.48
C PRO A 54 -2.90 23.03 -32.28
N SER A 55 -3.61 22.15 -32.97
CA SER A 55 -3.42 20.70 -32.85
C SER A 55 -2.14 20.21 -33.52
N ILE A 56 -1.60 19.10 -33.03
CA ILE A 56 -0.55 18.32 -33.71
C ILE A 56 -1.21 17.12 -34.36
N LYS A 57 -0.81 16.81 -35.59
CA LYS A 57 -1.35 15.68 -36.36
C LYS A 57 -0.25 14.74 -36.79
N VAL A 58 -0.41 13.45 -36.54
CA VAL A 58 0.60 12.41 -36.83
C VAL A 58 -0.04 11.29 -37.66
N PRO A 59 0.38 11.09 -38.93
CA PRO A 59 -0.14 10.04 -39.80
C PRO A 59 0.12 8.62 -39.29
N ARG A 60 -0.79 7.68 -39.61
CA ARG A 60 -0.70 6.26 -39.20
C ARG A 60 0.64 5.62 -39.57
N LYS A 61 1.21 5.97 -40.72
CA LYS A 61 2.49 5.41 -41.19
C LYS A 61 3.68 5.70 -40.26
N LEU A 62 3.57 6.69 -39.38
CA LEU A 62 4.58 7.04 -38.39
C LEU A 62 4.40 6.29 -37.06
N LEU A 63 3.27 5.61 -36.86
CA LEU A 63 3.01 4.87 -35.63
C LEU A 63 3.82 3.57 -35.63
N ILE A 64 4.39 3.23 -34.48
CA ILE A 64 5.03 1.92 -34.29
C ILE A 64 4.01 1.03 -33.57
N THR A 65 3.50 0.01 -34.26
CA THR A 65 2.48 -0.91 -33.77
C THR A 65 2.99 -2.35 -33.75
N ASN A 66 2.23 -3.28 -33.16
CA ASN A 66 2.54 -4.71 -33.27
C ASN A 66 2.44 -5.22 -34.72
N ASP A 67 1.62 -4.60 -35.59
CA ASP A 67 1.56 -4.97 -37.01
C ASP A 67 2.85 -4.59 -37.74
N VAL A 68 3.41 -3.40 -37.46
CA VAL A 68 4.72 -2.98 -38.01
C VAL A 68 5.81 -3.96 -37.57
N ALA A 69 5.81 -4.37 -36.31
CA ALA A 69 6.75 -5.36 -35.80
C ALA A 69 6.54 -6.75 -36.45
N LYS A 70 5.29 -7.19 -36.61
CA LYS A 70 4.92 -8.46 -37.26
C LYS A 70 5.42 -8.51 -38.70
N GLU A 71 5.22 -7.44 -39.46
CA GLU A 71 5.70 -7.29 -40.84
C GLU A 71 7.23 -7.36 -40.88
N TYR A 72 7.91 -6.62 -40.01
CA TYR A 72 9.38 -6.64 -39.91
C TYR A 72 9.94 -8.03 -39.61
N PHE A 73 9.30 -8.74 -38.67
CA PHE A 73 9.71 -10.10 -38.29
C PHE A 73 9.27 -11.17 -39.29
N GLN A 74 8.45 -10.81 -40.29
CA GLN A 74 7.84 -11.73 -41.27
C GLN A 74 7.08 -12.88 -40.59
N ILE A 75 6.39 -12.57 -39.49
CA ILE A 75 5.62 -13.55 -38.72
C ILE A 75 4.30 -13.78 -39.44
N ALA A 76 4.03 -15.02 -39.86
CA ALA A 76 2.74 -15.40 -40.44
C ALA A 76 1.65 -15.54 -39.35
N ASP A 77 2.05 -15.94 -38.14
CA ASP A 77 1.16 -16.25 -37.02
C ASP A 77 0.23 -15.10 -36.60
N ASN A 78 -0.89 -15.46 -35.98
CA ASN A 78 -1.80 -14.48 -35.41
C ASN A 78 -1.12 -13.73 -34.24
N LEU A 79 -1.30 -12.41 -34.16
CA LEU A 79 -0.78 -11.59 -33.06
C LEU A 79 -1.23 -12.09 -31.69
N ASN A 80 -2.42 -12.70 -31.60
CA ASN A 80 -2.97 -13.25 -30.36
C ASN A 80 -2.16 -14.45 -29.81
N ASN A 81 -1.23 -15.00 -30.58
CA ASN A 81 -0.32 -16.06 -30.12
C ASN A 81 0.85 -15.51 -29.28
N TYR A 82 1.02 -14.19 -29.22
CA TYR A 82 2.08 -13.52 -28.48
C TYR A 82 1.50 -12.75 -27.29
N PRO A 83 2.24 -12.64 -26.16
CA PRO A 83 1.86 -11.73 -25.10
C PRO A 83 1.82 -10.29 -25.58
N ASN A 84 1.08 -9.46 -24.83
CA ASN A 84 0.86 -8.08 -25.21
C ASN A 84 2.19 -7.34 -25.40
N ASN A 85 2.26 -6.61 -26.51
CA ASN A 85 3.39 -5.77 -26.87
C ASN A 85 4.74 -6.49 -27.04
N THR A 86 4.79 -7.84 -27.02
CA THR A 86 6.05 -8.57 -27.18
C THR A 86 6.75 -8.23 -28.49
N LEU A 87 6.02 -8.23 -29.61
CA LEU A 87 6.62 -7.97 -30.92
C LEU A 87 7.15 -6.54 -31.04
N ILE A 88 6.37 -5.55 -30.60
CA ILE A 88 6.83 -4.15 -30.62
C ILE A 88 8.03 -3.94 -29.69
N LYS A 89 8.10 -4.59 -28.52
CA LYS A 89 9.29 -4.54 -27.66
C LYS A 89 10.51 -5.12 -28.37
N SER A 90 10.39 -6.30 -28.98
CA SER A 90 11.48 -6.92 -29.75
C SER A 90 11.93 -6.05 -30.91
N PHE A 91 10.99 -5.42 -31.63
CA PHE A 91 11.27 -4.49 -32.72
C PHE A 91 12.09 -3.28 -32.24
N LEU A 92 11.71 -2.68 -31.10
CA LEU A 92 12.45 -1.57 -30.52
C LEU A 92 13.89 -1.95 -30.15
N CYS A 93 14.13 -3.15 -29.62
CA CYS A 93 15.48 -3.60 -29.32
C CYS A 93 16.36 -3.60 -30.58
N VAL A 94 15.82 -4.07 -31.70
CA VAL A 94 16.55 -4.13 -32.98
C VAL A 94 16.90 -2.75 -33.48
N PHE A 95 15.92 -1.84 -33.49
CA PHE A 95 16.14 -0.50 -34.00
C PHE A 95 17.01 0.37 -33.10
N LYS A 96 17.05 0.10 -31.79
CA LYS A 96 17.87 0.86 -30.83
C LYS A 96 19.29 0.30 -30.70
N PHE A 97 19.44 -1.03 -30.68
CA PHE A 97 20.70 -1.70 -30.31
C PHE A 97 21.25 -2.63 -31.41
N GLY A 98 20.52 -2.84 -32.49
CA GLY A 98 20.97 -3.67 -33.62
C GLY A 98 21.89 -2.93 -34.60
N ASN A 99 22.77 -3.68 -35.25
CA ASN A 99 23.53 -3.24 -36.41
C ASN A 99 22.74 -3.54 -37.68
N VAL A 100 21.68 -2.78 -37.89
CA VAL A 100 20.77 -3.04 -39.01
C VAL A 100 21.19 -2.25 -40.24
N ASP A 101 21.22 -2.92 -41.39
CA ASP A 101 21.64 -2.32 -42.67
C ASP A 101 20.84 -1.05 -42.99
N ALA A 102 21.54 0.00 -43.43
CA ALA A 102 20.94 1.31 -43.74
C ALA A 102 19.79 1.23 -44.77
N ALA A 103 19.79 0.20 -45.63
CA ALA A 103 18.78 -0.03 -46.65
C ALA A 103 17.46 -0.64 -46.12
N ARG A 104 17.46 -1.31 -44.96
CA ARG A 104 16.25 -1.93 -44.38
C ARG A 104 15.66 -1.14 -43.21
N ASN A 105 16.39 -0.20 -42.62
CA ASN A 105 16.18 0.13 -41.21
C ASN A 105 16.38 1.61 -40.80
N ASN A 106 16.05 2.57 -41.66
CA ASN A 106 16.21 3.99 -41.30
C ASN A 106 14.89 4.76 -41.11
N PHE A 107 13.74 4.14 -41.36
CA PHE A 107 12.49 4.88 -41.34
C PHE A 107 12.14 5.42 -39.94
N PHE A 108 12.18 4.58 -38.90
CA PHE A 108 11.86 5.01 -37.52
C PHE A 108 13.06 5.49 -36.71
N SER A 109 14.28 5.39 -37.26
CA SER A 109 15.52 5.73 -36.56
C SER A 109 15.58 7.18 -36.06
N PRO A 110 15.09 8.21 -36.82
CA PRO A 110 15.05 9.58 -36.31
C PRO A 110 14.30 9.71 -34.97
N TYR A 111 13.20 8.97 -34.81
CA TYR A 111 12.44 8.94 -33.57
C TYR A 111 13.12 8.09 -32.47
N ILE A 112 13.53 6.87 -32.80
CA ILE A 112 14.09 5.92 -31.81
C ILE A 112 15.42 6.43 -31.23
N ASN A 113 16.22 7.16 -32.02
CA ASN A 113 17.46 7.77 -31.56
C ASN A 113 17.25 8.89 -30.54
N VAL A 114 16.07 9.52 -30.54
CA VAL A 114 15.72 10.61 -29.61
C VAL A 114 15.13 10.07 -28.30
N LEU A 115 14.67 8.82 -28.27
CA LEU A 115 14.20 8.16 -27.04
C LEU A 115 15.31 8.09 -25.98
N PRO A 116 14.95 8.17 -24.69
CA PRO A 116 15.92 8.19 -23.60
C PRO A 116 16.74 6.89 -23.54
N ASP A 117 18.06 7.03 -23.43
CA ASP A 117 18.97 5.88 -23.29
C ASP A 117 18.90 5.25 -21.90
N THR A 118 18.58 6.05 -20.88
CA THR A 118 18.48 5.60 -19.50
C THR A 118 17.17 6.03 -18.88
N LEU A 119 16.60 5.13 -18.07
CA LEU A 119 15.35 5.32 -17.37
C LEU A 119 15.57 5.09 -15.87
N THR A 120 14.72 5.68 -15.06
CA THR A 120 14.77 5.58 -13.58
C THR A 120 13.72 4.64 -13.00
N THR A 121 13.03 3.87 -13.86
CA THR A 121 12.11 2.82 -13.43
C THR A 121 12.80 1.79 -12.55
N SER A 122 12.09 1.30 -11.53
CA SER A 122 12.57 0.22 -10.67
C SER A 122 12.92 -1.05 -11.43
N LEU A 123 12.36 -1.26 -12.62
CA LEU A 123 12.72 -2.38 -13.50
C LEU A 123 14.20 -2.37 -13.91
N THR A 124 14.84 -1.21 -13.90
CA THR A 124 16.24 -1.01 -14.34
C THR A 124 17.22 -0.70 -13.20
N TRP A 125 16.77 -0.73 -11.94
CA TRP A 125 17.65 -0.54 -10.78
C TRP A 125 18.63 -1.71 -10.62
N SER A 126 19.80 -1.47 -10.06
CA SER A 126 20.67 -2.58 -9.63
C SER A 126 19.99 -3.42 -8.55
N ASP A 127 20.45 -4.64 -8.34
CA ASP A 127 19.92 -5.49 -7.27
C ASP A 127 20.18 -4.86 -5.89
N GLU A 128 21.30 -4.19 -5.70
CA GLU A 128 21.62 -3.44 -4.48
C GLU A 128 20.62 -2.30 -4.24
N GLN A 129 20.30 -1.52 -5.28
CA GLN A 129 19.30 -0.44 -5.21
C GLN A 129 17.90 -1.00 -4.90
N LEU A 130 17.51 -2.10 -5.55
CA LEU A 130 16.21 -2.72 -5.31
C LEU A 130 16.12 -3.33 -3.91
N GLU A 131 17.19 -3.95 -3.40
CA GLU A 131 17.23 -4.55 -2.07
C GLU A 131 17.05 -3.51 -0.95
N MET A 132 17.33 -2.23 -1.20
CA MET A 132 16.96 -1.15 -0.27
C MET A 132 15.45 -1.09 -0.03
N CYS A 133 14.63 -1.51 -0.99
CA CYS A 133 13.17 -1.56 -0.86
C CYS A 133 12.67 -2.91 -0.32
N LYS A 134 13.55 -3.84 0.09
CA LYS A 134 13.14 -5.17 0.58
C LYS A 134 12.12 -5.06 1.71
N GLY A 135 11.02 -5.79 1.60
CA GLY A 135 9.91 -5.77 2.56
C GLY A 135 8.81 -4.74 2.24
N THR A 136 8.91 -4.05 1.10
CA THR A 136 7.87 -3.16 0.56
C THR A 136 7.14 -3.81 -0.61
N ASP A 137 5.96 -3.29 -0.94
CA ASP A 137 5.17 -3.71 -2.10
C ASP A 137 5.88 -3.38 -3.42
N LEU A 138 6.53 -2.21 -3.51
CA LEU A 138 7.37 -1.85 -4.67
C LEU A 138 8.42 -2.92 -4.98
N TYR A 139 9.09 -3.45 -3.97
CA TYR A 139 10.09 -4.52 -4.15
C TYR A 139 9.48 -5.79 -4.72
N LEU A 140 8.38 -6.26 -4.11
CA LEU A 140 7.68 -7.48 -4.53
C LEU A 140 7.13 -7.35 -5.95
N LYS A 141 6.43 -6.23 -6.25
CA LYS A 141 5.89 -5.93 -7.58
C LYS A 141 6.98 -5.87 -8.63
N THR A 142 8.08 -5.16 -8.35
CA THR A 142 9.22 -5.04 -9.27
C THR A 142 9.86 -6.41 -9.56
N LYS A 143 10.12 -7.23 -8.53
CA LYS A 143 10.68 -8.59 -8.73
C LYS A 143 9.76 -9.49 -9.54
N ARG A 144 8.47 -9.55 -9.19
CA ARG A 144 7.47 -10.35 -9.93
C ARG A 144 7.41 -9.93 -11.40
N LEU A 145 7.41 -8.63 -11.66
CA LEU A 145 7.37 -8.11 -13.02
C LEU A 145 8.68 -8.38 -13.79
N ARG A 146 9.85 -8.24 -13.17
CA ARG A 146 11.13 -8.63 -13.80
C ARG A 146 11.15 -10.10 -14.20
N ASN A 147 10.70 -11.00 -13.34
CA ASN A 147 10.62 -12.43 -13.64
C ASN A 147 9.68 -12.69 -14.83
N LYS A 148 8.48 -12.08 -14.82
CA LYS A 148 7.53 -12.19 -15.94
C LYS A 148 8.14 -11.69 -17.25
N ILE A 149 8.88 -10.58 -17.22
CA ILE A 149 9.55 -10.02 -18.40
C ILE A 149 10.70 -10.93 -18.86
N GLN A 150 11.44 -11.54 -17.93
CA GLN A 150 12.49 -12.52 -18.25
C GLN A 150 11.92 -13.73 -18.97
N GLU A 151 10.85 -14.33 -18.44
CA GLU A 151 10.16 -15.47 -19.06
C GLU A 151 9.60 -15.09 -20.45
N GLU A 152 9.00 -13.90 -20.58
CA GLU A 152 8.52 -13.37 -21.86
C GLU A 152 9.68 -13.21 -22.87
N TYR A 153 10.81 -12.65 -22.43
CA TYR A 153 12.01 -12.44 -23.24
C TYR A 153 12.58 -13.77 -23.75
N GLU A 154 12.79 -14.75 -22.87
CA GLU A 154 13.34 -16.06 -23.24
C GLU A 154 12.41 -16.83 -24.18
N LYS A 155 11.10 -16.82 -23.89
CA LYS A 155 10.12 -17.63 -24.62
C LYS A 155 9.76 -17.04 -25.98
N TYR A 156 9.69 -15.72 -26.11
CA TYR A 156 9.16 -15.07 -27.30
C TYR A 156 10.14 -14.14 -28.01
N CYS A 157 10.96 -13.38 -27.28
CA CYS A 157 11.89 -12.44 -27.91
C CYS A 157 13.09 -13.19 -28.52
N VAL A 158 13.78 -14.03 -27.74
CA VAL A 158 14.98 -14.75 -28.19
C VAL A 158 14.75 -15.56 -29.48
N PRO A 159 13.65 -16.34 -29.63
CA PRO A 159 13.44 -17.13 -30.85
C PRO A 159 13.30 -16.29 -32.13
N LEU A 160 12.84 -15.04 -32.03
CA LEU A 160 12.75 -14.13 -33.19
C LEU A 160 14.13 -13.79 -33.78
N PHE A 161 15.19 -13.96 -32.99
CA PHE A 161 16.56 -13.63 -33.36
C PHE A 161 17.44 -14.82 -33.71
N ASN A 162 16.95 -16.06 -33.60
CA ASN A 162 17.77 -17.27 -33.83
C ASN A 162 18.41 -17.31 -35.24
N ASN A 163 17.71 -16.77 -36.25
CA ASN A 163 18.16 -16.75 -37.64
C ASN A 163 18.51 -15.33 -38.13
N ARG A 164 18.70 -14.37 -37.22
CA ARG A 164 18.96 -12.96 -37.54
C ARG A 164 20.31 -12.54 -36.99
N SER A 165 21.14 -11.97 -37.85
CA SER A 165 22.48 -11.47 -37.47
C SER A 165 22.49 -9.99 -37.12
N GLU A 166 21.41 -9.25 -37.40
CA GLU A 166 21.38 -7.79 -37.23
C GLU A 166 21.37 -7.37 -35.76
N CYS A 167 20.81 -8.19 -34.86
CA CYS A 167 20.73 -7.91 -33.44
C CYS A 167 20.63 -9.19 -32.62
N LYS A 168 21.24 -9.20 -31.43
CA LYS A 168 21.03 -10.20 -30.39
C LYS A 168 20.74 -9.46 -29.09
N PRO A 169 19.50 -8.97 -28.91
CA PRO A 169 19.17 -8.14 -27.77
C PRO A 169 19.31 -8.95 -26.50
N CYS A 170 19.92 -8.39 -25.48
CA CYS A 170 19.98 -9.00 -24.16
C CYS A 170 18.77 -8.58 -23.31
N ILE A 171 18.63 -9.15 -22.11
CA ILE A 171 17.51 -8.83 -21.23
C ILE A 171 17.46 -7.33 -20.88
N THR A 172 18.59 -6.65 -20.72
CA THR A 172 18.60 -5.21 -20.41
C THR A 172 18.03 -4.37 -21.54
N ASP A 173 18.27 -4.78 -22.80
CA ASP A 173 17.69 -4.14 -23.98
C ASP A 173 16.17 -4.34 -24.02
N TYR A 174 15.71 -5.54 -23.69
CA TYR A 174 14.29 -5.87 -23.62
C TYR A 174 13.58 -5.15 -22.46
N LEU A 175 14.24 -4.99 -21.31
CA LEU A 175 13.74 -4.18 -20.19
C LEU A 175 13.64 -2.71 -20.56
N TRP A 176 14.61 -2.18 -21.32
CA TRP A 176 14.51 -0.82 -21.89
C TRP A 176 13.29 -0.71 -22.80
N ALA A 177 13.12 -1.63 -23.76
CA ALA A 177 11.99 -1.60 -24.69
C ALA A 177 10.63 -1.73 -23.96
N HIS A 178 10.54 -2.63 -22.97
CA HIS A 178 9.37 -2.74 -22.10
C HIS A 178 9.07 -1.41 -21.42
N SER A 179 10.08 -0.76 -20.85
CA SER A 179 9.94 0.50 -20.12
C SER A 179 9.57 1.67 -21.04
N ILE A 180 10.05 1.68 -22.29
CA ILE A 180 9.59 2.64 -23.31
C ILE A 180 8.11 2.44 -23.61
N ILE A 181 7.67 1.20 -23.85
CA ILE A 181 6.25 0.93 -24.14
C ILE A 181 5.35 1.28 -22.95
N THR A 182 5.73 0.96 -21.71
CA THR A 182 4.89 1.25 -20.54
C THR A 182 4.85 2.73 -20.18
N SER A 183 5.92 3.48 -20.44
CA SER A 183 5.98 4.93 -20.15
C SER A 183 5.41 5.81 -21.26
N ARG A 184 5.46 5.37 -22.53
CA ARG A 184 5.15 6.19 -23.73
C ARG A 184 4.06 5.62 -24.63
N GLY A 185 3.62 4.38 -24.37
CA GLY A 185 2.63 3.70 -25.19
C GLY A 185 1.22 4.27 -25.06
N PHE A 186 0.53 4.36 -26.19
CA PHE A 186 -0.89 4.71 -26.27
C PHE A 186 -1.72 3.43 -26.46
N PRO A 187 -2.92 3.34 -25.87
CA PRO A 187 -3.73 2.13 -25.95
C PRO A 187 -4.23 1.91 -27.39
N SER A 188 -4.05 0.70 -27.92
CA SER A 188 -4.40 0.34 -29.31
C SER A 188 -5.87 0.49 -29.65
N ILE A 189 -6.75 0.64 -28.64
CA ILE A 189 -8.16 0.99 -28.86
C ILE A 189 -8.33 2.31 -29.63
N LEU A 190 -7.37 3.25 -29.53
CA LEU A 190 -7.37 4.48 -30.33
C LEU A 190 -7.19 4.22 -31.84
N LEU A 191 -6.71 3.04 -32.22
CA LEU A 191 -6.52 2.63 -33.61
C LEU A 191 -7.66 1.75 -34.13
N ASN A 192 -8.80 1.70 -33.45
CA ASN A 192 -9.89 0.75 -33.71
C ASN A 192 -9.44 -0.73 -33.69
N ASP A 193 -8.30 -1.05 -33.06
CA ASP A 193 -7.81 -2.41 -32.95
C ASP A 193 -8.61 -3.18 -31.88
N LYS A 194 -9.52 -4.03 -32.35
CA LYS A 194 -10.39 -4.85 -31.49
C LYS A 194 -9.75 -6.16 -31.05
N ARG A 195 -8.53 -6.49 -31.51
CA ARG A 195 -7.89 -7.79 -31.22
C ARG A 195 -7.52 -7.90 -29.75
N ASN A 196 -7.01 -6.83 -29.15
CA ASN A 196 -6.70 -6.77 -27.73
C ASN A 196 -6.55 -5.31 -27.24
N SER A 197 -7.41 -4.90 -26.30
CA SER A 197 -7.40 -3.55 -25.71
C SER A 197 -6.18 -3.25 -24.84
N GLU A 198 -5.42 -4.27 -24.44
CA GLU A 198 -4.22 -4.15 -23.61
C GLU A 198 -2.94 -3.93 -24.42
N ASN A 199 -3.01 -4.05 -25.75
CA ASN A 199 -1.90 -3.67 -26.61
C ASN A 199 -1.74 -2.15 -26.64
N ALA A 200 -0.50 -1.74 -26.84
CA ALA A 200 -0.10 -0.35 -26.99
C ALA A 200 0.69 -0.16 -28.29
N PHE A 201 0.74 1.09 -28.73
CA PHE A 201 1.56 1.55 -29.85
C PHE A 201 2.33 2.81 -29.44
N LEU A 202 3.41 3.12 -30.15
CA LEU A 202 4.11 4.40 -29.98
C LEU A 202 3.61 5.41 -31.01
N LEU A 203 3.40 6.63 -30.53
CA LEU A 203 2.93 7.78 -31.28
C LEU A 203 4.02 8.86 -31.26
N PRO A 204 4.97 8.84 -32.23
CA PRO A 204 6.08 9.80 -32.24
C PRO A 204 5.62 11.24 -32.14
N ILE A 205 6.46 12.10 -31.56
CA ILE A 205 6.22 13.52 -31.30
C ILE A 205 5.24 13.76 -30.14
N ILE A 206 4.08 13.10 -30.12
CA ILE A 206 3.09 13.27 -29.05
C ILE A 206 3.52 12.60 -27.75
N ASP A 207 4.26 11.48 -27.84
CA ASP A 207 4.80 10.78 -26.67
C ASP A 207 5.93 11.55 -25.95
N PHE A 208 6.45 12.64 -26.52
CA PHE A 208 7.42 13.53 -25.88
C PHE A 208 6.80 14.47 -24.84
N PHE A 209 5.47 14.62 -24.80
CA PHE A 209 4.83 15.46 -23.80
C PHE A 209 4.97 14.80 -22.43
N ASN A 210 5.28 15.54 -21.37
CA ASN A 210 5.34 14.92 -20.03
C ASN A 210 3.95 14.76 -19.43
N HIS A 211 3.83 13.87 -18.44
CA HIS A 211 2.58 13.69 -17.72
C HIS A 211 2.30 14.86 -16.77
N LYS A 212 1.05 15.32 -16.75
CA LYS A 212 0.51 16.05 -15.61
C LYS A 212 -0.94 15.63 -15.38
N ALA A 213 -1.23 15.21 -14.16
CA ALA A 213 -2.57 14.83 -13.73
C ALA A 213 -3.58 15.96 -13.99
N ASP A 214 -4.80 15.58 -14.33
CA ASP A 214 -5.93 16.48 -14.58
C ASP A 214 -5.76 17.45 -15.78
N THR A 215 -4.68 17.33 -16.55
CA THR A 215 -4.50 18.11 -17.80
C THR A 215 -5.56 17.67 -18.81
N LYS A 216 -6.24 18.65 -19.41
CA LYS A 216 -7.29 18.41 -20.39
C LYS A 216 -6.68 18.26 -21.78
N THR A 217 -6.42 17.04 -22.21
CA THR A 217 -5.96 16.73 -23.58
C THR A 217 -6.95 15.81 -24.29
N LYS A 218 -6.92 15.83 -25.62
CA LYS A 218 -7.73 14.97 -26.48
C LYS A 218 -6.85 14.31 -27.53
N TRP A 219 -7.00 13.01 -27.71
CA TRP A 219 -6.45 12.24 -28.83
C TRP A 219 -7.62 11.83 -29.72
N THR A 220 -7.70 12.40 -30.91
CA THR A 220 -8.79 12.14 -31.84
C THR A 220 -8.25 11.31 -33.00
N PRO A 221 -8.67 10.03 -33.15
CA PRO A 221 -8.37 9.30 -34.36
C PRO A 221 -9.16 9.89 -35.53
N VAL A 222 -8.44 10.20 -36.60
CA VAL A 222 -9.01 10.60 -37.89
C VAL A 222 -9.12 9.34 -38.73
N VAL A 223 -10.32 9.04 -39.22
CA VAL A 223 -10.61 7.83 -40.00
C VAL A 223 -10.89 8.16 -41.47
N ASP A 224 -10.62 7.20 -42.36
CA ASP A 224 -11.02 7.26 -43.76
C ASP A 224 -12.49 6.80 -43.97
N THR A 225 -12.89 6.68 -45.24
CA THR A 225 -14.23 6.21 -45.62
C THR A 225 -14.54 4.77 -45.20
N ASN A 226 -13.51 3.96 -44.93
CA ASN A 226 -13.62 2.58 -44.47
C ASN A 226 -13.55 2.46 -42.94
N ASN A 227 -13.54 3.59 -42.22
CA ASN A 227 -13.38 3.66 -40.77
C ASN A 227 -12.00 3.18 -40.26
N GLU A 228 -11.00 3.19 -41.14
CA GLU A 228 -9.60 2.91 -40.79
C GLU A 228 -8.93 4.19 -40.31
N VAL A 229 -8.22 4.12 -39.18
CA VAL A 229 -7.54 5.29 -38.62
C VAL A 229 -6.36 5.66 -39.51
N ILE A 230 -6.36 6.84 -40.13
CA ILE A 230 -5.30 7.31 -41.01
C ILE A 230 -4.33 8.28 -40.33
N GLU A 231 -4.75 8.90 -39.23
CA GLU A 231 -3.99 9.93 -38.50
C GLU A 231 -4.50 10.04 -37.06
N ILE A 232 -3.62 10.43 -36.13
CA ILE A 232 -4.00 10.81 -34.77
C ILE A 232 -3.79 12.32 -34.58
N GLU A 233 -4.84 13.01 -34.18
CA GLU A 233 -4.81 14.43 -33.81
C GLU A 233 -4.72 14.59 -32.28
N PHE A 234 -3.68 15.26 -31.82
CA PHE A 234 -3.52 15.69 -30.43
C PHE A 234 -3.91 17.15 -30.27
N SER A 235 -4.76 17.44 -29.30
CA SER A 235 -5.13 18.81 -28.91
C SER A 235 -5.05 18.97 -27.39
N THR A 236 -4.43 20.06 -26.95
CA THR A 236 -4.58 20.52 -25.57
C THR A 236 -5.81 21.42 -25.48
N LEU A 237 -6.66 21.16 -24.48
CA LEU A 237 -7.84 21.97 -24.17
C LEU A 237 -7.55 23.01 -23.09
N GLU A 238 -6.28 23.12 -22.67
CA GLU A 238 -5.80 24.18 -21.81
C GLU A 238 -5.74 25.51 -22.56
N LYS A 239 -5.83 26.61 -21.82
CA LYS A 239 -5.61 27.95 -22.38
C LYS A 239 -4.17 28.10 -22.84
N TYR A 240 -3.93 29.02 -23.78
CA TYR A 240 -2.58 29.38 -24.21
C TYR A 240 -1.65 29.64 -23.01
N PRO A 241 -0.60 28.83 -22.83
CA PRO A 241 0.36 29.05 -21.76
C PRO A 241 1.21 30.29 -22.06
N LYS A 242 1.87 30.81 -21.03
CA LYS A 242 2.93 31.81 -21.21
C LYS A 242 4.09 31.19 -22.00
N PRO A 243 4.89 31.99 -22.74
CA PRO A 243 6.09 31.51 -23.43
C PRO A 243 7.01 30.68 -22.54
N ASN A 244 7.68 29.70 -23.15
CA ASN A 244 8.63 28.80 -22.48
C ASN A 244 8.05 27.97 -21.33
N LEU A 245 6.73 27.78 -21.26
CA LEU A 245 6.14 26.85 -20.31
C LEU A 245 5.97 25.46 -20.94
N GLU A 246 6.20 24.44 -20.12
CA GLU A 246 6.02 23.05 -20.52
C GLU A 246 4.55 22.74 -20.79
N ILE A 247 4.32 21.98 -21.86
CA ILE A 247 3.01 21.51 -22.26
C ILE A 247 2.93 20.02 -21.94
N PHE A 248 1.89 19.66 -21.19
CA PHE A 248 1.73 18.32 -20.65
C PHE A 248 0.66 17.53 -21.39
N ASN A 249 0.78 16.21 -21.31
CA ASN A 249 -0.24 15.24 -21.66
C ASN A 249 -0.78 14.58 -20.38
N ASN A 250 -1.86 13.81 -20.50
CA ASN A 250 -2.49 13.11 -19.38
C ASN A 250 -2.58 11.60 -19.66
N TYR A 251 -1.81 10.79 -18.94
CA TYR A 251 -1.67 9.34 -19.16
C TYR A 251 -2.63 8.49 -18.32
N GLY A 252 -3.73 9.08 -17.84
CA GLY A 252 -4.72 8.44 -16.98
C GLY A 252 -4.69 8.96 -15.54
N MET A 253 -5.82 8.82 -14.85
CA MET A 253 -6.13 9.65 -13.69
C MET A 253 -5.79 9.05 -12.32
N GLU A 254 -5.28 7.81 -12.19
CA GLU A 254 -5.23 7.14 -10.86
C GLU A 254 -4.06 6.17 -10.68
N LYS A 255 -2.82 6.67 -10.59
CA LYS A 255 -1.63 5.82 -10.35
C LYS A 255 -1.04 6.02 -8.96
N SER A 256 -0.81 4.92 -8.25
CA SER A 256 -0.07 4.95 -6.98
C SER A 256 1.40 5.34 -7.21
N ASN A 257 2.11 5.75 -6.16
CA ASN A 257 3.54 6.04 -6.33
C ASN A 257 4.34 4.80 -6.75
N GLU A 258 3.90 3.60 -6.39
CA GLU A 258 4.52 2.36 -6.85
C GLU A 258 4.37 2.18 -8.36
N ASP A 259 3.17 2.44 -8.89
CA ASP A 259 2.92 2.35 -10.33
C ASP A 259 3.68 3.43 -11.10
N LEU A 260 3.82 4.63 -10.53
CA LEU A 260 4.61 5.71 -11.13
C LEU A 260 6.10 5.34 -11.19
N ILE A 261 6.64 4.76 -10.12
CA ILE A 261 8.05 4.34 -10.08
C ILE A 261 8.29 3.19 -11.06
N ILE A 262 7.43 2.18 -11.08
CA ILE A 262 7.60 1.00 -11.95
C ILE A 262 7.45 1.37 -13.42
N ASN A 263 6.44 2.17 -13.78
CA ASN A 263 6.14 2.41 -15.19
C ASN A 263 6.85 3.65 -15.77
N TYR A 264 7.15 4.65 -14.95
CA TYR A 264 7.68 5.95 -15.43
C TYR A 264 8.99 6.37 -14.77
N GLY A 265 9.37 5.78 -13.63
CA GLY A 265 10.61 6.10 -12.95
C GLY A 265 10.59 7.41 -12.14
N PHE A 266 9.41 7.86 -11.72
CA PHE A 266 9.28 8.98 -10.79
C PHE A 266 8.17 8.70 -9.77
N LEU A 267 8.02 9.57 -8.77
CA LEU A 267 6.86 9.57 -7.87
C LEU A 267 6.44 11.01 -7.56
N LEU A 268 5.26 11.16 -6.94
CA LEU A 268 4.76 12.46 -6.48
C LEU A 268 4.74 12.47 -4.94
N GLU A 269 5.28 13.53 -4.34
CA GLU A 269 5.36 13.66 -2.87
C GLU A 269 3.98 13.64 -2.21
N ASP A 270 3.02 14.34 -2.82
CA ASP A 270 1.64 14.44 -2.35
C ASP A 270 0.64 13.79 -3.30
N ASN A 271 0.93 12.54 -3.68
CA ASN A 271 0.02 11.77 -4.53
C ASN A 271 -1.29 11.43 -3.80
N LYS A 272 -2.42 12.00 -4.24
CA LYS A 272 -3.78 11.69 -3.74
C LYS A 272 -4.21 10.24 -3.99
N TYR A 273 -3.60 9.59 -4.98
CA TYR A 273 -3.89 8.21 -5.38
C TYR A 273 -2.92 7.19 -4.77
N ASP A 274 -2.02 7.63 -3.89
CA ASP A 274 -1.13 6.70 -3.20
C ASP A 274 -1.90 5.84 -2.19
N SER A 275 -1.33 4.69 -1.88
CA SER A 275 -1.93 3.72 -0.97
C SER A 275 -0.85 2.98 -0.18
N ILE A 276 -1.27 2.43 0.96
CA ILE A 276 -0.53 1.42 1.70
C ILE A 276 -1.27 0.10 1.64
N SER A 277 -0.56 -1.00 1.83
CA SER A 277 -1.17 -2.32 2.00
C SER A 277 -0.85 -2.90 3.37
N LEU A 278 -1.86 -3.56 3.96
CA LEU A 278 -1.71 -4.41 5.14
C LEU A 278 -1.91 -5.85 4.70
N ASN A 279 -0.86 -6.66 4.80
CA ASN A 279 -0.91 -8.08 4.50
C ASN A 279 -0.92 -8.85 5.83
N LEU A 280 -1.95 -9.66 6.04
CA LEU A 280 -2.17 -10.46 7.24
C LEU A 280 -2.23 -11.92 6.86
N LYS A 281 -1.43 -12.76 7.53
CA LYS A 281 -1.57 -14.20 7.45
C LYS A 281 -2.60 -14.64 8.47
N LEU A 282 -3.62 -15.35 8.04
CA LEU A 282 -4.67 -15.88 8.91
C LEU A 282 -4.28 -17.29 9.36
N GLY A 283 -4.43 -17.55 10.66
CA GLY A 283 -4.02 -18.82 11.28
C GLY A 283 -5.14 -19.84 11.45
N ASP A 284 -6.40 -19.44 11.21
CA ASP A 284 -7.58 -20.27 11.41
C ASP A 284 -8.57 -20.15 10.24
N GLU A 285 -9.32 -21.22 9.97
CA GLU A 285 -10.26 -21.31 8.85
C GLU A 285 -11.48 -20.38 8.99
N GLU A 286 -11.89 -20.07 10.23
CA GLU A 286 -13.06 -19.22 10.51
C GLU A 286 -12.78 -17.76 10.11
N ALA A 287 -11.61 -17.24 10.47
CA ALA A 287 -11.11 -15.93 10.06
C ALA A 287 -10.99 -15.82 8.54
N ILE A 288 -10.57 -16.90 7.86
CA ILE A 288 -10.53 -16.97 6.39
C ILE A 288 -11.93 -16.89 5.81
N GLU A 289 -12.88 -17.70 6.31
CA GLU A 289 -14.26 -17.68 5.84
C GLU A 289 -14.92 -16.30 6.00
N ILE A 290 -14.59 -15.62 7.09
CA ILE A 290 -15.16 -14.30 7.38
C ILE A 290 -14.52 -13.22 6.54
N ALA A 291 -13.21 -13.25 6.35
CA ALA A 291 -12.55 -12.40 5.38
C ALA A 291 -13.17 -12.57 3.97
N ARG A 292 -13.59 -13.78 3.57
CA ARG A 292 -14.28 -14.03 2.29
C ARG A 292 -15.69 -13.44 2.23
N LYS A 293 -16.40 -13.37 3.36
CA LYS A 293 -17.76 -12.83 3.45
C LYS A 293 -17.80 -11.31 3.62
N MET A 294 -16.67 -10.65 3.88
CA MET A 294 -16.64 -9.21 4.10
C MET A 294 -16.78 -8.43 2.79
N PRO A 295 -17.59 -7.35 2.77
CA PRO A 295 -17.89 -6.58 1.55
C PRO A 295 -16.77 -5.62 1.12
N TYR A 296 -15.60 -5.63 1.78
CA TYR A 296 -14.49 -4.72 1.49
C TYR A 296 -13.50 -5.33 0.51
N ASN A 297 -12.67 -4.48 -0.09
CA ASN A 297 -11.64 -4.73 -1.11
C ASN A 297 -10.49 -5.64 -0.63
N ILE A 298 -10.82 -6.72 0.07
CA ILE A 298 -9.95 -7.80 0.51
C ILE A 298 -9.56 -8.60 -0.72
N LYS A 299 -8.25 -8.65 -0.96
CA LYS A 299 -7.67 -9.58 -1.92
C LYS A 299 -7.07 -10.73 -1.13
N PHE A 300 -7.50 -11.94 -1.43
CA PHE A 300 -6.78 -13.14 -1.02
C PHE A 300 -5.55 -13.28 -1.91
N ASP A 301 -4.43 -13.67 -1.32
CA ASP A 301 -3.27 -14.05 -2.12
C ASP A 301 -3.58 -15.40 -2.78
N ASP A 302 -3.72 -15.40 -4.12
CA ASP A 302 -4.03 -16.60 -4.91
C ASP A 302 -2.98 -17.73 -4.75
N VAL A 303 -1.79 -17.41 -4.23
CA VAL A 303 -0.67 -18.35 -4.05
C VAL A 303 -0.62 -18.91 -2.63
N LEU A 304 -0.92 -18.10 -1.61
CA LEU A 304 -0.84 -18.52 -0.20
C LEU A 304 -2.19 -18.98 0.38
N GLY A 305 -3.32 -18.52 -0.17
CA GLY A 305 -4.69 -18.92 0.20
C GLY A 305 -5.17 -18.49 1.59
N ASP A 306 -4.25 -18.32 2.55
CA ASP A 306 -4.48 -17.93 3.94
C ASP A 306 -4.10 -16.48 4.25
N ALA A 307 -3.62 -15.73 3.26
CA ALA A 307 -3.20 -14.34 3.42
C ALA A 307 -4.25 -13.37 2.85
N VAL A 308 -4.57 -12.35 3.64
CA VAL A 308 -5.50 -11.27 3.30
C VAL A 308 -4.74 -9.96 3.14
N ARG A 309 -5.04 -9.24 2.06
CA ARG A 309 -4.49 -7.92 1.77
C ARG A 309 -5.57 -6.84 1.83
N PHE A 310 -5.34 -5.82 2.66
CA PHE A 310 -6.13 -4.59 2.72
C PHE A 310 -5.37 -3.44 2.06
N ASP A 311 -5.92 -2.86 1.01
CA ASP A 311 -5.36 -1.65 0.37
C ASP A 311 -6.05 -0.39 0.95
N ILE A 312 -5.29 0.47 1.63
CA ILE A 312 -5.79 1.72 2.23
C ILE A 312 -5.29 2.90 1.40
N LYS A 313 -6.19 3.56 0.68
CA LYS A 313 -5.90 4.72 -0.17
C LYS A 313 -5.86 6.01 0.65
N ARG A 314 -4.98 6.95 0.28
CA ARG A 314 -4.88 8.28 0.90
C ARG A 314 -6.18 9.10 0.79
N SER A 315 -6.93 8.93 -0.30
CA SER A 315 -8.13 9.70 -0.62
C SER A 315 -9.40 9.26 0.13
N VAL A 316 -9.32 8.25 1.00
CA VAL A 316 -10.50 7.62 1.65
C VAL A 316 -10.40 7.78 3.17
N VAL A 317 -11.55 7.96 3.83
CA VAL A 317 -11.67 7.82 5.29
C VAL A 317 -11.19 6.42 5.69
N PHE A 318 -10.54 6.27 6.86
CA PHE A 318 -10.06 4.96 7.30
C PHE A 318 -11.17 3.89 7.18
N PRO A 319 -10.93 2.74 6.54
CA PRO A 319 -12.02 1.82 6.22
C PRO A 319 -12.58 1.14 7.47
N VAL A 320 -13.86 1.35 7.75
CA VAL A 320 -14.57 0.76 8.89
C VAL A 320 -14.51 -0.77 8.86
N GLU A 321 -14.44 -1.35 7.67
CA GLU A 321 -14.38 -2.79 7.44
C GLU A 321 -13.06 -3.40 7.90
N VAL A 322 -11.94 -2.68 7.75
CA VAL A 322 -10.65 -3.10 8.31
C VAL A 322 -10.78 -3.18 9.83
N LEU A 323 -11.37 -2.17 10.46
CA LEU A 323 -11.61 -2.19 11.91
C LEU A 323 -12.55 -3.34 12.31
N LYS A 324 -13.65 -3.57 11.58
CA LYS A 324 -14.57 -4.70 11.84
C LYS A 324 -13.85 -6.04 11.77
N PHE A 325 -12.94 -6.21 10.80
CA PHE A 325 -12.13 -7.41 10.67
C PHE A 325 -11.22 -7.61 11.89
N PHE A 326 -10.45 -6.59 12.27
CA PHE A 326 -9.57 -6.65 13.45
C PHE A 326 -10.35 -6.89 14.74
N SER A 327 -11.53 -6.26 14.87
CA SER A 327 -12.41 -6.45 16.02
C SER A 327 -12.99 -7.87 16.09
N TYR A 328 -13.17 -8.50 14.93
CA TYR A 328 -13.67 -9.86 14.81
C TYR A 328 -12.60 -10.89 15.19
N ILE A 329 -11.39 -10.77 14.65
CA ILE A 329 -10.29 -11.72 14.96
C ILE A 329 -9.84 -11.62 16.42
N CYS A 330 -10.15 -10.52 17.12
CA CYS A 330 -9.92 -10.35 18.54
C CYS A 330 -11.11 -10.82 19.41
N LYS A 331 -12.15 -11.41 18.84
CA LYS A 331 -13.24 -11.98 19.63
C LYS A 331 -12.75 -13.19 20.42
N LEU A 332 -13.30 -13.37 21.62
CA LEU A 332 -13.19 -14.63 22.32
C LEU A 332 -14.06 -15.68 21.62
N ARG A 333 -13.70 -16.96 21.72
CA ARG A 333 -14.55 -18.07 21.24
C ARG A 333 -15.96 -18.07 21.85
N SER A 334 -16.08 -17.52 23.06
CA SER A 334 -17.37 -17.37 23.75
C SER A 334 -18.23 -16.20 23.24
N GLU A 335 -17.69 -15.31 22.40
CA GLU A 335 -18.41 -14.18 21.84
C GLU A 335 -19.02 -14.54 20.48
N ASN A 336 -20.35 -14.47 20.38
CA ASN A 336 -21.06 -14.66 19.10
C ASN A 336 -21.25 -13.34 18.33
N TYR A 337 -20.85 -12.22 18.92
CA TYR A 337 -21.00 -10.86 18.40
C TYR A 337 -19.75 -10.03 18.73
N LEU A 338 -19.58 -8.88 18.08
CA LEU A 338 -18.52 -7.94 18.44
C LEU A 338 -18.84 -7.26 19.76
N THR A 339 -17.81 -7.04 20.58
CA THR A 339 -17.92 -6.34 21.86
C THR A 339 -17.06 -5.09 21.86
N LEU A 340 -17.26 -4.22 22.84
CA LEU A 340 -16.38 -3.07 23.07
C LEU A 340 -14.94 -3.53 23.34
N ARG A 341 -14.77 -4.59 24.14
CA ARG A 341 -13.47 -5.24 24.40
C ARG A 341 -12.82 -5.72 23.12
N SER A 342 -13.50 -6.54 22.31
CA SER A 342 -12.93 -7.08 21.07
C SER A 342 -12.58 -5.96 20.07
N THR A 343 -13.36 -4.88 20.06
CA THR A 343 -13.09 -3.70 19.23
C THR A 343 -11.84 -2.94 19.70
N PHE A 344 -11.68 -2.73 21.00
CA PHE A 344 -10.49 -2.07 21.54
C PHE A 344 -9.22 -2.90 21.31
N GLU A 345 -9.28 -4.22 21.46
CA GLU A 345 -8.17 -5.10 21.11
C GLU A 345 -7.86 -5.08 19.61
N GLY A 346 -8.89 -5.06 18.76
CA GLY A 346 -8.72 -4.90 17.32
C GLY A 346 -8.02 -3.59 16.95
N LEU A 347 -8.37 -2.49 17.62
CA LEU A 347 -7.70 -1.19 17.47
C LEU A 347 -6.23 -1.26 17.91
N ASP A 348 -5.93 -1.90 19.04
CA ASP A 348 -4.56 -2.04 19.53
C ASP A 348 -3.70 -2.91 18.60
N GLN A 349 -4.23 -4.02 18.08
CA GLN A 349 -3.52 -4.85 17.11
C GLN A 349 -3.22 -4.07 15.82
N LEU A 350 -4.22 -3.35 15.30
CA LEU A 350 -4.06 -2.50 14.12
C LEU A 350 -3.03 -1.40 14.35
N ALA A 351 -3.11 -0.68 15.48
CA ALA A 351 -2.16 0.36 15.86
C ALA A 351 -0.73 -0.20 16.00
N GLY A 352 -0.59 -1.41 16.56
CA GLY A 352 0.68 -2.13 16.67
C GLY A 352 1.30 -2.45 15.30
N ILE A 353 0.48 -2.91 14.34
CA ILE A 353 0.94 -3.18 12.96
C ILE A 353 1.38 -1.90 12.27
N LEU A 354 0.59 -0.82 12.37
CA LEU A 354 0.91 0.48 11.78
C LEU A 354 2.21 1.04 12.39
N SER A 355 2.35 0.98 13.72
CA SER A 355 3.58 1.36 14.45
C SER A 355 4.80 0.55 14.00
N GLY A 356 4.65 -0.77 13.85
CA GLY A 356 5.69 -1.65 13.33
C GLY A 356 6.13 -1.27 11.92
N LYS A 357 5.18 -0.92 11.04
CA LYS A 357 5.48 -0.43 9.67
C LYS A 357 6.19 0.93 9.69
N ILE A 358 5.79 1.85 10.56
CA ILE A 358 6.47 3.15 10.73
C ILE A 358 7.92 2.93 11.18
N ALA A 359 8.14 2.05 12.17
CA ALA A 359 9.48 1.70 12.63
C ALA A 359 10.31 1.07 11.51
N PHE A 360 9.72 0.18 10.70
CA PHE A 360 10.34 -0.41 9.52
C PHE A 360 10.89 0.66 8.56
N PHE A 361 10.09 1.69 8.21
CA PHE A 361 10.51 2.77 7.30
C PHE A 361 11.43 3.82 7.93
N LYS A 362 11.55 3.87 9.26
CA LYS A 362 12.52 4.74 9.97
C LYS A 362 13.94 4.18 9.99
N ARG A 363 14.12 2.87 9.73
CA ARG A 363 15.44 2.24 9.74
C ARG A 363 16.33 2.89 8.68
N LYS A 364 17.57 3.23 9.07
CA LYS A 364 18.56 3.75 8.14
C LYS A 364 19.07 2.61 7.27
N ASP A 365 18.94 2.75 5.97
CA ASP A 365 19.64 1.87 5.04
C ASP A 365 21.13 2.23 5.05
N GLY A 366 22.01 1.24 5.13
CA GLY A 366 23.46 1.42 5.26
C GLY A 366 24.17 2.08 4.05
N VAL A 367 23.43 2.58 3.06
CA VAL A 367 23.98 3.12 1.81
C VAL A 367 24.29 4.61 1.97
N ARG A 368 25.58 4.95 1.84
CA ARG A 368 26.07 6.33 1.86
C ARG A 368 25.76 6.99 0.52
N SER A 369 25.00 8.08 0.52
CA SER A 369 24.78 8.90 -0.68
C SER A 369 25.99 9.77 -1.07
N ASN A 370 27.11 9.65 -0.37
CA ASN A 370 28.27 10.49 -0.61
C ASN A 370 29.02 10.02 -1.86
N GLY A 371 29.07 10.87 -2.89
CA GLY A 371 29.83 10.62 -4.12
C GLY A 371 29.02 10.03 -5.28
N LEU A 372 27.71 9.79 -5.12
CA LEU A 372 26.85 9.39 -6.24
C LEU A 372 26.52 10.60 -7.12
N THR A 373 26.55 10.42 -8.44
CA THR A 373 26.21 11.46 -9.42
C THR A 373 25.32 10.90 -10.53
N GLY A 374 24.52 11.75 -11.16
CA GLY A 374 23.69 11.36 -12.31
C GLY A 374 22.54 10.44 -11.94
N ARG A 375 22.38 9.33 -12.70
CA ARG A 375 21.23 8.42 -12.60
C ARG A 375 21.11 7.76 -11.23
N ASP A 376 22.22 7.30 -10.66
CA ASP A 376 22.18 6.57 -9.39
C ASP A 376 21.77 7.48 -8.22
N ASP A 377 22.21 8.74 -8.21
CA ASP A 377 21.74 9.71 -7.22
C ASP A 377 20.22 9.93 -7.32
N LEU A 378 19.68 10.03 -8.54
CA LEU A 378 18.24 10.17 -8.77
C LEU A 378 17.45 8.94 -8.28
N ILE A 379 17.95 7.73 -8.54
CA ILE A 379 17.33 6.49 -8.03
C ILE A 379 17.34 6.46 -6.50
N ILE A 380 18.46 6.79 -5.86
CA ILE A 380 18.55 6.84 -4.40
C ILE A 380 17.59 7.89 -3.81
N ARG A 381 17.43 9.05 -4.47
CA ARG A 381 16.43 10.05 -4.07
C ARG A 381 15.01 9.51 -4.20
N ILE A 382 14.67 8.83 -5.29
CA ILE A 382 13.36 8.17 -5.49
C ILE A 382 13.08 7.17 -4.38
N ILE A 383 14.05 6.31 -4.03
CA ILE A 383 13.93 5.31 -2.95
C ILE A 383 13.66 6.00 -1.60
N LYS A 384 14.47 7.01 -1.25
CA LYS A 384 14.32 7.76 0.01
C LYS A 384 12.97 8.46 0.09
N LEU A 385 12.52 9.03 -1.02
CA LEU A 385 11.26 9.74 -1.09
C LEU A 385 10.08 8.77 -0.97
N TYR A 386 10.10 7.64 -1.69
CA TYR A 386 9.09 6.57 -1.57
C TYR A 386 8.96 6.06 -0.13
N LYS A 387 10.08 5.79 0.55
CA LYS A 387 10.04 5.38 1.96
C LYS A 387 9.44 6.46 2.87
N THR A 388 9.73 7.71 2.57
CA THR A 388 9.21 8.85 3.33
C THR A 388 7.71 9.02 3.13
N THR A 389 7.21 8.93 1.89
CA THR A 389 5.78 9.03 1.59
C THR A 389 5.00 7.86 2.19
N GLN A 390 5.51 6.63 2.06
CA GLN A 390 4.91 5.45 2.70
C GLN A 390 4.84 5.59 4.22
N ARG A 391 5.94 6.01 4.87
CA ARG A 391 5.95 6.27 6.32
C ARG A 391 4.89 7.29 6.74
N LYS A 392 4.75 8.39 5.98
CA LYS A 392 3.72 9.41 6.25
C LYS A 392 2.31 8.82 6.14
N LEU A 393 2.05 7.98 5.14
CA LEU A 393 0.75 7.30 5.01
C LEU A 393 0.46 6.38 6.20
N PHE A 394 1.43 5.56 6.64
CA PHE A 394 1.26 4.73 7.83
C PHE A 394 1.04 5.57 9.10
N GLN A 395 1.77 6.67 9.27
CA GLN A 395 1.60 7.58 10.40
C GLN A 395 0.21 8.21 10.42
N ASN A 396 -0.25 8.75 9.29
CA ASN A 396 -1.58 9.33 9.19
C ASN A 396 -2.68 8.32 9.56
N ASN A 397 -2.54 7.06 9.14
CA ASN A 397 -3.49 6.01 9.50
C ASN A 397 -3.42 5.63 10.98
N LEU A 398 -2.22 5.61 11.57
CA LEU A 398 -2.06 5.40 13.01
C LEU A 398 -2.76 6.50 13.81
N ASP A 399 -2.55 7.76 13.42
CA ASP A 399 -3.16 8.91 14.08
C ASP A 399 -4.70 8.84 14.01
N ILE A 400 -5.27 8.39 12.88
CA ILE A 400 -6.72 8.17 12.75
C ILE A 400 -7.22 7.08 13.70
N VAL A 401 -6.52 5.94 13.76
CA VAL A 401 -6.87 4.81 14.63
C VAL A 401 -6.81 5.22 16.10
N GLU A 402 -5.75 5.91 16.52
CA GLU A 402 -5.58 6.40 17.90
C GLU A 402 -6.63 7.47 18.25
N HIS A 403 -6.95 8.35 17.31
CA HIS A 403 -7.99 9.35 17.48
C HIS A 403 -9.37 8.69 17.67
N TYR A 404 -9.71 7.72 16.82
CA TYR A 404 -10.96 6.97 16.94
C TYR A 404 -11.03 6.20 18.26
N GLN A 405 -9.95 5.54 18.68
CA GLN A 405 -9.88 4.86 19.98
C GLN A 405 -10.21 5.83 21.13
N LYS A 406 -9.61 7.03 21.12
CA LYS A 406 -9.87 8.06 22.14
C LYS A 406 -11.33 8.52 22.12
N GLN A 407 -11.88 8.81 20.94
CA GLN A 407 -13.28 9.19 20.79
C GLN A 407 -14.22 8.09 21.31
N LEU A 408 -13.93 6.82 21.00
CA LEU A 408 -14.73 5.69 21.45
C LEU A 408 -14.72 5.56 22.98
N MET A 409 -13.55 5.73 23.62
CA MET A 409 -13.45 5.76 25.08
C MET A 409 -14.31 6.87 25.69
N ASP A 410 -14.25 8.08 25.14
CA ASP A 410 -15.04 9.22 25.64
C ASP A 410 -16.55 9.00 25.49
N MET A 411 -16.98 8.44 24.34
CA MET A 411 -18.38 8.12 24.06
C MET A 411 -18.92 7.00 24.96
N LYS A 412 -18.07 6.04 25.32
CA LYS A 412 -18.45 4.82 26.05
C LYS A 412 -18.05 4.82 27.52
N LYS A 413 -17.57 5.97 28.04
CA LYS A 413 -17.11 6.13 29.43
C LYS A 413 -18.09 5.63 30.50
N ASN A 414 -19.40 5.71 30.24
CA ASN A 414 -20.44 5.28 31.18
C ASN A 414 -20.71 3.77 31.14
N GLN A 415 -20.17 3.06 30.14
CA GLN A 415 -20.28 1.60 29.97
C GLN A 415 -19.02 0.88 30.44
N MET A 416 -18.09 1.61 31.06
CA MET A 416 -16.80 1.09 31.52
C MET A 416 -16.45 1.66 32.89
N ILE A 417 -15.72 0.87 33.68
CA ILE A 417 -15.06 1.33 34.90
C ILE A 417 -13.57 1.01 34.79
N SER A 418 -12.70 1.96 35.11
CA SER A 418 -11.27 1.68 35.12
C SER A 418 -10.83 1.08 36.45
N PHE A 419 -9.87 0.16 36.43
CA PHE A 419 -9.33 -0.44 37.65
C PHE A 419 -8.60 0.60 38.52
N LYS A 420 -8.18 1.72 37.93
CA LYS A 420 -7.69 2.90 38.67
C LYS A 420 -8.81 3.58 39.46
N GLN A 421 -10.02 3.65 38.92
CA GLN A 421 -11.20 4.13 39.67
C GLN A 421 -11.57 3.16 40.79
N VAL A 422 -11.52 1.85 40.53
CA VAL A 422 -11.71 0.80 41.55
C VAL A 422 -10.72 1.00 42.70
N PHE A 423 -9.41 1.08 42.41
CA PHE A 423 -8.36 1.31 43.41
C PHE A 423 -8.59 2.60 44.21
N LYS A 424 -9.12 3.65 43.57
CA LYS A 424 -9.43 4.91 44.26
C LYS A 424 -10.66 4.82 45.17
N ARG A 425 -11.71 4.10 44.76
CA ARG A 425 -13.01 4.02 45.46
C ARG A 425 -13.02 2.95 46.56
N ASP A 426 -12.41 1.79 46.30
CA ASP A 426 -12.32 0.69 47.26
C ASP A 426 -11.10 0.86 48.18
N LYS A 427 -11.25 1.69 49.21
CA LYS A 427 -10.17 1.99 50.16
C LYS A 427 -9.73 0.79 50.98
N ILE A 428 -10.67 -0.11 51.30
CA ILE A 428 -10.37 -1.33 52.05
C ILE A 428 -9.45 -2.22 51.21
N PHE A 429 -9.79 -2.42 49.94
CA PHE A 429 -8.96 -3.22 49.05
C PHE A 429 -7.61 -2.55 48.74
N ALA A 430 -7.58 -1.24 48.49
CA ALA A 430 -6.33 -0.52 48.26
C ALA A 430 -5.36 -0.62 49.46
N ASN A 431 -5.88 -0.49 50.69
CA ASN A 431 -5.09 -0.68 51.90
C ASN A 431 -4.60 -2.13 52.05
N ALA A 432 -5.41 -3.11 51.67
CA ALA A 432 -4.98 -4.51 51.66
C ALA A 432 -3.84 -4.76 50.66
N LEU A 433 -3.88 -4.15 49.48
CA LEU A 433 -2.78 -4.23 48.51
C LEU A 433 -1.52 -3.50 48.99
N LEU A 434 -1.66 -2.39 49.71
CA LEU A 434 -0.54 -1.70 50.34
C LEU A 434 0.15 -2.60 51.38
N LEU A 435 -0.61 -3.23 52.28
CA LEU A 435 -0.07 -4.11 53.32
C LEU A 435 0.52 -5.40 52.73
N ALA A 436 -0.14 -6.01 51.75
CA ALA A 436 0.28 -7.28 51.15
C ALA A 436 1.46 -7.13 50.18
N PHE A 437 1.50 -6.06 49.37
CA PHE A 437 2.41 -5.92 48.24
C PHE A 437 3.22 -4.62 48.23
N GLY A 438 2.98 -3.70 49.17
CA GLY A 438 3.62 -2.38 49.19
C GLY A 438 3.22 -1.52 47.99
N CYS A 439 1.93 -1.55 47.61
CA CYS A 439 1.39 -0.77 46.48
C CYS A 439 0.73 0.51 46.97
N GLU A 440 1.44 1.64 46.85
CA GLU A 440 0.96 2.95 47.30
C GLU A 440 -0.04 3.60 46.32
N ASN A 441 0.05 3.24 45.04
CA ASN A 441 -0.77 3.79 43.96
C ASN A 441 -0.99 2.75 42.85
N TYR A 442 -1.86 3.08 41.90
CA TYR A 442 -2.20 2.22 40.77
C TYR A 442 -0.96 1.90 39.91
N GLU A 443 -0.10 2.89 39.69
CA GLU A 443 1.11 2.76 38.87
C GLU A 443 2.08 1.72 39.46
N SER A 444 2.08 1.55 40.78
CA SER A 444 2.87 0.53 41.49
C SER A 444 2.48 -0.90 41.10
N LEU A 445 1.23 -1.13 40.70
CA LEU A 445 0.73 -2.44 40.28
C LEU A 445 1.41 -2.91 38.99
N GLY A 446 1.54 -2.00 38.02
CA GLY A 446 2.23 -2.24 36.75
C GLY A 446 3.74 -2.39 36.95
N ALA A 447 4.37 -1.50 37.72
CA ALA A 447 5.80 -1.53 38.00
C ALA A 447 6.26 -2.85 38.67
N LYS A 448 5.42 -3.39 39.58
CA LYS A 448 5.67 -4.67 40.26
C LYS A 448 5.22 -5.89 39.45
N LYS A 449 4.63 -5.71 38.27
CA LYS A 449 4.07 -6.78 37.42
C LYS A 449 3.02 -7.66 38.13
N ILE A 450 2.20 -7.06 39.00
CA ILE A 450 1.16 -7.77 39.77
C ILE A 450 -0.26 -7.29 39.44
N LEU A 451 -0.43 -6.44 38.43
CA LEU A 451 -1.72 -5.88 38.03
C LEU A 451 -2.79 -6.96 37.87
N ASN A 452 -2.50 -8.03 37.13
CA ASN A 452 -3.48 -9.09 36.87
C ASN A 452 -3.84 -9.86 38.15
N HIS A 453 -2.86 -10.15 39.01
CA HIS A 453 -3.13 -10.76 40.32
C HIS A 453 -4.04 -9.88 41.17
N CYS A 454 -3.80 -8.56 41.20
CA CYS A 454 -4.61 -7.64 41.99
C CYS A 454 -6.04 -7.52 41.42
N LEU A 455 -6.20 -7.57 40.11
CA LEU A 455 -7.50 -7.56 39.45
C LEU A 455 -8.32 -8.81 39.83
N MET A 456 -7.70 -9.99 39.77
CA MET A 456 -8.35 -11.24 40.21
C MET A 456 -8.71 -11.20 41.70
N LEU A 457 -7.78 -10.78 42.57
CA LEU A 457 -8.05 -10.64 44.01
C LEU A 457 -9.23 -9.70 44.28
N TRP A 458 -9.35 -8.62 43.52
CA TRP A 458 -10.49 -7.71 43.63
C TRP A 458 -11.81 -8.37 43.24
N LEU A 459 -11.84 -9.13 42.13
CA LEU A 459 -13.05 -9.83 41.68
C LEU A 459 -13.50 -10.90 42.68
N ILE A 460 -12.56 -11.65 43.27
CA ILE A 460 -12.85 -12.64 44.32
C ILE A 460 -13.41 -11.94 45.56
N ARG A 461 -12.80 -10.82 45.98
CA ARG A 461 -13.32 -10.01 47.09
C ARG A 461 -14.72 -9.50 46.81
N LEU A 462 -14.96 -8.98 45.61
CA LEU A 462 -16.26 -8.45 45.21
C LEU A 462 -17.36 -9.51 45.35
N LYS A 463 -17.07 -10.75 44.92
CA LYS A 463 -17.97 -11.89 45.13
C LYS A 463 -18.21 -12.19 46.61
N ASN A 464 -17.15 -12.26 47.41
CA ASN A 464 -17.25 -12.57 48.84
C ASN A 464 -18.04 -11.51 49.62
N CYS A 465 -17.91 -10.25 49.24
CA CYS A 465 -18.72 -9.15 49.78
C CYS A 465 -20.19 -9.27 49.36
N TYR A 466 -20.45 -9.57 48.08
CA TYR A 466 -21.81 -9.79 47.58
C TYR A 466 -22.52 -10.96 48.28
N ASP A 467 -21.84 -12.09 48.47
CA ASP A 467 -22.39 -13.27 49.17
C ASP A 467 -22.74 -12.95 50.65
N LYS A 468 -22.15 -11.90 51.23
CA LYS A 468 -22.46 -11.39 52.57
C LYS A 468 -23.56 -10.32 52.60
N GLY A 469 -24.07 -9.90 51.45
CA GLY A 469 -25.04 -8.81 51.33
C GLY A 469 -24.42 -7.41 51.41
N GLU A 470 -23.12 -7.27 51.15
CA GLU A 470 -22.49 -5.96 51.00
C GLU A 470 -22.70 -5.43 49.56
N GLU A 471 -23.13 -4.17 49.45
CA GLU A 471 -23.39 -3.50 48.17
C GLU A 471 -22.34 -2.41 47.87
N PHE A 472 -22.01 -2.23 46.59
CA PHE A 472 -21.10 -1.20 46.11
C PHE A 472 -21.79 -0.33 45.07
N ASP A 473 -22.46 0.75 45.51
CA ASP A 473 -23.21 1.68 44.64
C ASP A 473 -22.42 2.21 43.43
N TRP A 474 -21.09 2.26 43.57
CA TRP A 474 -20.19 2.77 42.56
C TRP A 474 -19.70 1.71 41.57
N CYS A 475 -19.89 0.43 41.87
CA CYS A 475 -19.44 -0.70 41.06
C CYS A 475 -20.58 -1.15 40.14
N PRO A 476 -20.37 -1.21 38.81
CA PRO A 476 -21.40 -1.68 37.89
C PRO A 476 -21.84 -3.13 38.19
N PHE A 477 -23.16 -3.35 38.21
CA PHE A 477 -23.76 -4.65 38.55
C PHE A 477 -23.39 -5.76 37.55
N PHE A 478 -23.16 -5.43 36.27
CA PHE A 478 -22.77 -6.42 35.27
C PHE A 478 -21.51 -7.21 35.63
N ILE A 479 -20.61 -6.64 36.45
CA ILE A 479 -19.38 -7.31 36.90
C ILE A 479 -19.73 -8.47 37.83
N ILE A 480 -20.60 -8.23 38.82
CA ILE A 480 -21.03 -9.28 39.75
C ILE A 480 -21.91 -10.32 39.04
N GLU A 481 -22.79 -9.89 38.13
CA GLU A 481 -23.58 -10.82 37.31
C GLU A 481 -22.69 -11.75 36.51
N LYS A 482 -21.62 -11.23 35.88
CA LYS A 482 -20.69 -12.06 35.12
C LYS A 482 -19.93 -13.02 36.02
N ILE A 483 -19.47 -12.58 37.19
CA ILE A 483 -18.82 -13.46 38.18
C ILE A 483 -19.76 -14.63 38.53
N LEU A 484 -21.02 -14.36 38.87
CA LEU A 484 -21.99 -15.39 39.25
C LEU A 484 -22.31 -16.35 38.09
N VAL A 485 -22.47 -15.83 36.87
CA VAL A 485 -22.71 -16.65 35.68
C VAL A 485 -21.54 -17.60 35.43
N ILE A 486 -20.30 -17.13 35.53
CA ILE A 486 -19.12 -17.98 35.32
C ILE A 486 -18.96 -18.96 36.50
N ASP A 487 -19.10 -18.48 37.73
CA ASP A 487 -18.99 -19.29 38.94
C ASP A 487 -19.99 -20.47 38.94
N ASN A 488 -21.18 -20.30 38.37
CA ASN A 488 -22.19 -21.37 38.28
C ASN A 488 -21.98 -22.34 37.11
N ASN A 489 -21.30 -21.93 36.03
CA ASN A 489 -21.25 -22.70 34.78
C ASN A 489 -19.84 -23.21 34.42
N ILE A 490 -18.79 -22.74 35.10
CA ILE A 490 -17.42 -23.12 34.77
C ILE A 490 -17.15 -24.59 35.12
N SER A 491 -16.60 -25.31 34.14
CA SER A 491 -15.98 -26.62 34.34
C SER A 491 -14.48 -26.40 34.56
N ILE A 492 -13.94 -26.90 35.67
CA ILE A 492 -12.50 -26.76 35.97
C ILE A 492 -11.77 -27.93 35.36
N GLU A 493 -10.85 -27.65 34.45
CA GLU A 493 -9.99 -28.64 33.82
C GLU A 493 -8.66 -28.77 34.57
N ARG A 494 -7.87 -29.78 34.23
CA ARG A 494 -6.60 -30.03 34.91
C ARG A 494 -5.60 -28.92 34.60
N GLU A 495 -5.63 -28.46 33.37
CA GLU A 495 -4.82 -27.40 32.80
C GLU A 495 -5.01 -26.09 33.59
N ASP A 496 -6.26 -25.75 33.97
CA ASP A 496 -6.55 -24.57 34.79
C ASP A 496 -5.87 -24.65 36.17
N ILE A 497 -5.88 -25.84 36.79
CA ILE A 497 -5.24 -26.05 38.11
C ILE A 497 -3.72 -25.95 37.98
N GLU A 498 -3.15 -26.45 36.88
CA GLU A 498 -1.72 -26.38 36.61
C GLU A 498 -1.28 -24.92 36.35
N GLU A 499 -2.11 -24.11 35.69
CA GLU A 499 -1.86 -22.69 35.43
C GLU A 499 -1.99 -21.83 36.70
N TYR A 500 -3.12 -21.91 37.41
CA TYR A 500 -3.42 -21.02 38.54
C TYR A 500 -2.95 -21.55 39.90
N GLY A 501 -2.59 -22.83 39.99
CA GLY A 501 -2.10 -23.46 41.23
C GLY A 501 -0.84 -22.82 41.80
N PRO A 502 0.21 -22.54 41.00
CA PRO A 502 1.40 -21.82 41.46
C PRO A 502 1.07 -20.41 41.96
N VAL A 503 0.21 -19.68 41.25
CA VAL A 503 -0.23 -18.32 41.65
C VAL A 503 -0.96 -18.38 42.99
N TYR A 504 -1.94 -19.27 43.13
CA TYR A 504 -2.67 -19.48 44.38
C TYR A 504 -1.74 -19.78 45.55
N LYS A 505 -0.81 -20.74 45.40
CA LYS A 505 0.14 -21.12 46.46
C LYS A 505 1.11 -20.00 46.83
N SER A 506 1.43 -19.10 45.90
CA SER A 506 2.28 -17.94 46.17
C SER A 506 1.58 -16.89 47.05
N LEU A 507 0.24 -16.85 47.02
CA LEU A 507 -0.58 -15.87 47.71
C LEU A 507 -1.18 -16.42 49.01
N PHE A 508 -1.70 -17.66 48.99
CA PHE A 508 -2.42 -18.27 50.10
C PHE A 508 -1.62 -19.44 50.72
N PRO A 509 -1.59 -19.58 52.06
CA PRO A 509 -2.39 -18.85 53.07
C PRO A 509 -1.74 -17.56 53.58
N LYS A 510 -0.64 -17.10 52.98
CA LYS A 510 0.11 -15.92 53.47
C LYS A 510 -0.79 -14.69 53.58
N LEU A 511 -1.53 -14.35 52.52
CA LEU A 511 -2.43 -13.20 52.50
C LEU A 511 -3.51 -13.27 53.59
N SER A 512 -4.08 -14.45 53.85
CA SER A 512 -5.09 -14.63 54.91
C SER A 512 -4.52 -14.39 56.31
N ARG A 513 -3.22 -14.62 56.54
CA ARG A 513 -2.56 -14.32 57.81
C ARG A 513 -2.16 -12.85 57.92
N ASP A 514 -1.62 -12.29 56.84
CA ASP A 514 -1.01 -10.96 56.86
C ASP A 514 -2.06 -9.84 56.74
N VAL A 515 -3.19 -10.09 56.05
CA VAL A 515 -4.30 -9.14 55.90
C VAL A 515 -5.66 -9.88 56.04
N PRO A 516 -6.00 -10.35 57.24
CA PRO A 516 -7.16 -11.23 57.47
C PRO A 516 -8.50 -10.56 57.19
N ASP A 517 -8.63 -9.25 57.41
CA ASP A 517 -9.89 -8.52 57.24
C ASP A 517 -10.43 -8.56 55.80
N VAL A 518 -9.55 -8.83 54.83
CA VAL A 518 -9.92 -8.99 53.43
C VAL A 518 -9.75 -10.44 52.97
N PHE A 519 -8.57 -11.02 53.16
CA PHE A 519 -8.22 -12.32 52.57
C PHE A 519 -8.57 -13.52 53.46
N ASN A 520 -9.19 -13.32 54.63
CA ASN A 520 -9.80 -14.36 55.46
C ASN A 520 -11.34 -14.27 55.50
N VAL A 521 -11.92 -13.48 54.58
CA VAL A 521 -13.36 -13.26 54.45
C VAL A 521 -13.88 -13.93 53.19
N GLY A 522 -14.79 -14.90 53.34
CA GLY A 522 -15.42 -15.62 52.23
C GLY A 522 -14.55 -16.75 51.69
N ASN A 523 -14.74 -17.12 50.42
CA ASN A 523 -14.03 -18.21 49.77
C ASN A 523 -12.88 -17.66 48.89
N TRP A 524 -11.66 -18.15 49.14
CA TRP A 524 -10.45 -17.79 48.40
C TRP A 524 -9.78 -19.00 47.75
N GLY A 525 -10.51 -20.10 47.55
CA GLY A 525 -9.98 -21.32 46.94
C GLY A 525 -9.48 -21.12 45.51
N ILE A 526 -8.69 -22.08 45.02
CA ILE A 526 -8.14 -22.07 43.65
C ILE A 526 -9.24 -21.91 42.59
N ARG A 527 -10.42 -22.48 42.81
CA ARG A 527 -11.59 -22.32 41.94
C ARG A 527 -11.95 -20.85 41.72
N GLN A 528 -11.88 -20.02 42.75
CA GLN A 528 -12.23 -18.61 42.67
C GLN A 528 -11.20 -17.83 41.84
N PHE A 529 -9.93 -18.25 41.84
CA PHE A 529 -8.91 -17.67 40.95
C PHE A 529 -9.19 -17.99 39.49
N ILE A 530 -9.58 -19.23 39.18
CA ILE A 530 -9.94 -19.65 37.82
C ILE A 530 -11.17 -18.87 37.33
N VAL A 531 -12.20 -18.76 38.17
CA VAL A 531 -13.39 -17.94 37.87
C VAL A 531 -13.00 -16.48 37.63
N ALA A 532 -12.17 -15.90 38.49
CA ALA A 532 -11.75 -14.51 38.37
C ALA A 532 -10.93 -14.27 37.09
N ALA A 533 -10.04 -15.20 36.72
CA ALA A 533 -9.28 -15.11 35.48
C ALA A 533 -10.20 -15.12 34.24
N GLU A 534 -11.17 -16.03 34.19
CA GLU A 534 -12.14 -16.10 33.10
C GLU A 534 -13.02 -14.81 33.02
N VAL A 535 -13.33 -14.19 34.16
CA VAL A 535 -13.99 -12.87 34.20
C VAL A 535 -13.07 -11.77 33.64
N VAL A 536 -11.78 -11.79 33.99
CA VAL A 536 -10.79 -10.85 33.46
C VAL A 536 -10.76 -10.95 31.94
N ASP A 537 -10.61 -12.14 31.40
CA ASP A 537 -10.53 -12.36 29.96
C ASP A 537 -11.78 -11.86 29.23
N LYS A 538 -12.98 -12.10 29.79
CA LYS A 538 -14.24 -11.68 29.15
C LYS A 538 -14.56 -10.20 29.25
N LEU A 539 -14.16 -9.51 30.32
CA LEU A 539 -14.61 -8.14 30.60
C LEU A 539 -13.51 -7.09 30.48
N CYS A 540 -12.24 -7.48 30.57
CA CYS A 540 -11.15 -6.53 30.71
C CYS A 540 -10.42 -6.27 29.40
N TRP A 541 -10.07 -5.02 29.19
CA TRP A 541 -9.11 -4.59 28.18
C TRP A 541 -8.09 -3.68 28.86
N THR A 542 -6.80 -3.94 28.62
CA THR A 542 -5.72 -3.11 29.16
C THR A 542 -5.15 -2.24 28.06
N ARG A 543 -5.28 -0.93 28.24
CA ARG A 543 -4.81 0.03 27.24
C ARG A 543 -3.29 0.12 27.25
N GLY A 544 -2.67 -0.17 26.09
CA GLY A 544 -1.21 -0.21 25.97
C GLY A 544 -0.49 1.11 26.29
N VAL A 545 -1.13 2.26 26.07
CA VAL A 545 -0.52 3.60 26.25
C VAL A 545 -0.19 3.92 27.70
N ASN A 546 -1.06 3.56 28.65
CA ASN A 546 -0.94 3.92 30.06
C ASN A 546 -1.04 2.73 31.02
N ASN A 547 -1.16 1.50 30.49
CA ASN A 547 -1.33 0.28 31.26
C ASN A 547 -2.54 0.32 32.21
N GLU A 548 -3.57 1.09 31.86
CA GLU A 548 -4.83 1.16 32.59
C GLU A 548 -5.79 0.09 32.09
N THR A 549 -6.30 -0.72 33.01
CA THR A 549 -7.30 -1.76 32.71
C THR A 549 -8.70 -1.20 32.86
N TYR A 550 -9.51 -1.39 31.82
CA TYR A 550 -10.91 -1.02 31.78
C TYR A 550 -11.76 -2.28 31.80
N ILE A 551 -12.76 -2.30 32.68
CA ILE A 551 -13.74 -3.38 32.80
C ILE A 551 -15.01 -2.91 32.11
N MET A 552 -15.49 -3.68 31.15
CA MET A 552 -16.56 -3.31 30.24
C MET A 552 -17.63 -4.38 30.18
N GLU A 553 -18.88 -3.95 29.98
CA GLU A 553 -20.00 -4.87 29.83
C GLU A 553 -19.87 -5.67 28.52
N GLN A 554 -20.10 -6.98 28.61
CA GLN A 554 -20.07 -7.88 27.45
C GLN A 554 -21.41 -7.84 26.70
N VAL A 555 -21.63 -6.77 25.93
CA VAL A 555 -22.83 -6.55 25.12
C VAL A 555 -22.49 -6.37 23.63
N PRO A 556 -23.44 -6.64 22.71
CA PRO A 556 -23.25 -6.40 21.29
C PRO A 556 -22.86 -4.93 21.00
N TYR A 557 -21.78 -4.76 20.25
CA TYR A 557 -21.31 -3.47 19.77
C TYR A 557 -21.27 -3.44 18.24
N ASN A 558 -21.97 -2.45 17.67
CA ASN A 558 -21.97 -2.21 16.23
C ASN A 558 -21.02 -1.06 15.92
N ILE A 559 -20.00 -1.35 15.11
CA ILE A 559 -19.08 -0.33 14.59
C ILE A 559 -19.81 0.39 13.43
N VAL A 560 -20.06 1.68 13.62
CA VAL A 560 -20.75 2.56 12.66
C VAL A 560 -19.73 3.36 11.87
#